data_AF-A0A0D0AIY8-F1
#
_entry.id   AF-A0A0D0AIY8-F1
#
_cell.length_a   1.000
_cell.length_b   1.000
_cell.length_c   1.000
_cell.angle_alpha   90.00
_cell.angle_beta   90.00
_cell.angle_gamma   90.00
#
_symmetry.space_group_name_H-M   'P 1'
#
loop_
_entity.id
_entity.type
_entity.pdbx_description
1 polymer ?
#
loop_
_entity_poly.entity_id
_entity_poly.type
_entity_poly.pdbx_seq_one_letter_code
_entity_poly.pdbx_strand_id
1 'polypeptide(L)'
;MADSLHASTISCPLHISGITVDFSNSTMNVESAEVRTGKSHSQIEHEVGKSFRRTFSPPMELSHEDTFSLRVRRKKRLRRKVMYEDIIFEPNDMFRACGAGERQEFIKVHKKIRIVVNFSGSTTTEVRIHVWHETRLIRKLAGCLFW
;
A
#
# COMPACT_ATOMS: atom_id res chain seq x y z
N MET A 1 -36.91 21.01 -2.90
CA MET A 1 -35.58 21.10 -2.29
C MET A 1 -34.94 19.73 -2.52
N ALA A 2 -33.90 19.66 -3.33
CA ALA A 2 -33.27 18.40 -3.69
C ALA A 2 -32.16 18.13 -2.67
N ASP A 3 -32.33 17.09 -1.85
CA ASP A 3 -31.32 16.62 -0.94
C ASP A 3 -30.19 15.99 -1.76
N SER A 4 -29.10 16.75 -1.94
CA SER A 4 -27.87 16.21 -2.52
C SER A 4 -27.25 15.25 -1.51
N LEU A 5 -27.47 13.95 -1.71
CA LEU A 5 -26.69 12.91 -1.06
C LEU A 5 -25.22 13.08 -1.49
N HIS A 6 -24.44 13.78 -0.66
CA HIS A 6 -23.00 13.70 -0.73
C HIS A 6 -22.63 12.25 -0.41
N ALA A 7 -22.41 11.44 -1.45
CA ALA A 7 -21.65 10.22 -1.32
C ALA A 7 -20.25 10.62 -0.85
N SER A 8 -20.07 10.70 0.46
CA SER A 8 -18.74 10.77 1.06
C SER A 8 -18.10 9.43 0.72
N THR A 9 -17.37 9.40 -0.39
CA THR A 9 -16.59 8.24 -0.75
C THR A 9 -15.52 8.16 0.32
N ILE A 10 -15.72 7.30 1.32
CA ILE A 10 -14.72 7.02 2.35
C ILE A 10 -13.52 6.48 1.59
N SER A 11 -12.54 7.35 1.33
CA SER A 11 -11.26 6.98 0.76
C SER A 11 -10.55 6.12 1.80
N CYS A 12 -10.62 4.81 1.67
CA CYS A 12 -9.79 3.91 2.46
C CYS A 12 -8.32 4.22 2.16
N PRO A 13 -7.47 4.46 3.16
CA PRO A 13 -6.05 4.69 2.92
C PRO A 13 -5.38 3.44 2.33
N LEU A 14 -4.30 3.64 1.58
CA LEU A 14 -3.40 2.57 1.19
C LEU A 14 -2.44 2.27 2.34
N HIS A 15 -2.33 1.00 2.70
CA HIS A 15 -1.33 0.54 3.66
C HIS A 15 -0.13 -0.06 2.91
N ILE A 16 0.99 0.64 2.93
CA ILE A 16 2.24 0.22 2.28
C ILE A 16 3.02 -0.66 3.27
N SER A 17 3.15 -1.94 2.95
CA SER A 17 3.86 -2.94 3.75
C SER A 17 5.36 -2.99 3.44
N GLY A 18 5.76 -2.52 2.26
CA GLY A 18 7.18 -2.44 1.92
C GLY A 18 7.46 -1.81 0.57
N ILE A 19 8.74 -1.61 0.30
CA ILE A 19 9.26 -1.12 -0.97
C ILE A 19 10.54 -1.86 -1.33
N THR A 20 10.70 -2.19 -2.61
CA THR A 20 11.94 -2.73 -3.18
C THR A 20 12.33 -1.89 -4.38
N VAL A 21 13.60 -1.50 -4.45
CA VAL A 21 14.15 -0.67 -5.51
C VAL A 21 15.34 -1.37 -6.12
N ASP A 22 15.27 -1.67 -7.41
CA ASP A 22 16.34 -2.32 -8.15
C ASP A 22 17.00 -1.34 -9.13
N PHE A 23 18.30 -1.09 -8.92
CA PHE A 23 19.17 -0.28 -9.75
C PHE A 23 20.11 -1.12 -10.62
N SER A 24 19.93 -2.45 -10.71
CA SER A 24 20.76 -3.38 -11.50
C SER A 24 20.98 -2.89 -12.93
N ASN A 25 19.89 -2.46 -13.58
CA ASN A 25 19.86 -1.95 -14.95
C ASN A 25 20.25 -0.46 -15.08
N SER A 26 20.56 0.20 -13.97
CA SER A 26 20.98 1.60 -13.94
C SER A 26 22.50 1.74 -13.85
N THR A 27 23.02 2.72 -14.58
CA THR A 27 24.43 3.15 -14.49
C THR A 27 24.67 4.10 -13.31
N MET A 28 23.62 4.45 -12.55
CA MET A 28 23.72 5.28 -11.37
C MET A 28 24.56 4.60 -10.28
N ASN A 29 25.43 5.41 -9.67
CA ASN A 29 26.16 5.03 -8.47
C ASN A 29 25.40 5.54 -7.24
N VAL A 30 24.49 4.70 -6.73
CA VAL A 30 23.58 5.03 -5.63
C VAL A 30 24.30 4.81 -4.30
N GLU A 31 24.20 5.79 -3.41
CA GLU A 31 24.72 5.70 -2.03
C GLU A 31 23.63 5.31 -1.05
N SER A 32 22.44 5.88 -1.21
CA SER A 32 21.28 5.59 -0.35
C SER A 32 19.97 5.90 -1.06
N ALA A 33 18.90 5.32 -0.54
CA ALA A 33 17.53 5.60 -0.95
C ALA A 33 16.65 5.82 0.28
N GLU A 34 15.64 6.66 0.14
CA GLU A 34 14.73 7.06 1.22
C GLU A 34 13.32 7.22 0.66
N VAL A 35 12.34 6.58 1.31
CA VAL A 35 10.92 6.86 1.05
C VAL A 35 10.52 8.09 1.82
N ARG A 36 9.77 8.97 1.16
CA ARG A 36 9.23 10.19 1.73
C ARG A 36 7.73 10.24 1.47
N THR A 37 7.00 10.51 2.54
CA THR A 37 5.62 10.94 2.50
C THR A 37 5.53 12.38 2.99
N GLY A 38 4.41 13.05 2.71
CA GLY A 38 4.18 14.41 3.24
C GLY A 38 4.33 14.51 4.78
N LYS A 39 4.16 13.40 5.50
CA LYS A 39 4.16 13.34 6.97
C LYS A 39 5.40 12.67 7.57
N SER A 40 6.13 11.84 6.82
CA SER A 40 7.23 11.03 7.36
C SER A 40 8.26 10.65 6.31
N HIS A 41 9.41 10.19 6.76
CA HIS A 41 10.45 9.66 5.89
C HIS A 41 11.08 8.40 6.49
N SER A 42 11.61 7.54 5.63
CA SER A 42 12.20 6.27 6.04
C SER A 42 13.31 5.86 5.08
N GLN A 43 14.51 5.65 5.62
CA GLN A 43 15.64 5.14 4.84
C GLN A 43 15.36 3.70 4.39
N ILE A 44 15.75 3.40 3.15
CA ILE A 44 15.69 2.06 2.59
C ILE A 44 17.05 1.39 2.79
N GLU A 45 17.04 0.17 3.29
CA GLU A 45 18.25 -0.59 3.57
C GLU A 45 18.85 -1.11 2.26
N HIS A 46 20.18 -1.07 2.18
CA HIS A 46 20.90 -1.64 1.05
C HIS A 46 20.90 -3.16 1.18
N GLU A 47 20.44 -3.86 0.15
CA GLU A 47 20.42 -5.33 0.09
C GLU A 47 21.64 -5.82 -0.72
N VAL A 48 21.59 -7.03 -1.29
CA VAL A 48 22.69 -7.55 -2.09
C VAL A 48 22.68 -6.91 -3.49
N GLY A 49 23.86 -6.61 -4.02
CA GLY A 49 24.03 -6.06 -5.36
C GLY A 49 23.66 -4.58 -5.44
N LYS A 50 22.78 -4.21 -6.37
CA LYS A 50 22.30 -2.84 -6.58
C LYS A 50 20.83 -2.67 -6.19
N SER A 51 20.39 -3.43 -5.19
CA SER A 51 19.00 -3.42 -4.74
C SER A 51 18.89 -2.85 -3.33
N PHE A 52 17.75 -2.21 -3.05
CA PHE A 52 17.42 -1.64 -1.75
C PHE A 52 16.03 -2.10 -1.36
N ARG A 53 15.83 -2.46 -0.09
CA ARG A 53 14.56 -2.95 0.40
C ARG A 53 14.22 -2.34 1.76
N ARG A 54 12.93 -2.11 1.98
CA ARG A 54 12.40 -1.74 3.29
C ARG A 54 11.06 -2.43 3.47
N THR A 55 10.87 -3.04 4.63
CA THR A 55 9.57 -3.52 5.11
C THR A 55 9.11 -2.57 6.22
N PHE A 56 7.84 -2.23 6.21
CA PHE A 56 7.22 -1.36 7.21
C PHE A 56 6.40 -2.22 8.17
N SER A 57 6.74 -2.16 9.45
CA SER A 57 6.01 -2.81 10.54
C SER A 57 5.91 -1.81 11.70
N PRO A 58 4.76 -1.17 11.92
CA PRO A 58 3.50 -1.32 11.18
C PRO A 58 3.56 -0.80 9.73
N PRO A 59 2.62 -1.21 8.84
CA PRO A 59 2.49 -0.64 7.49
C PRO A 59 2.34 0.87 7.50
N MET A 60 2.89 1.53 6.48
CA MET A 60 2.78 2.98 6.31
C MET A 60 1.45 3.35 5.65
N GLU A 61 0.68 4.25 6.26
CA GLU A 61 -0.58 4.73 5.68
C GLU A 61 -0.32 5.85 4.65
N LEU A 62 -1.03 5.78 3.53
CA LEU A 62 -1.02 6.78 2.47
C LEU A 62 -2.46 7.12 2.07
N SER A 63 -2.82 8.39 2.19
CA SER A 63 -4.13 8.92 1.76
C SER A 63 -4.07 9.44 0.32
N HIS A 64 -5.22 9.68 -0.34
CA HIS A 64 -5.24 10.29 -1.69
C HIS A 64 -4.58 11.67 -1.76
N GLU A 65 -4.60 12.42 -0.66
CA GLU A 65 -4.01 13.77 -0.57
C GLU A 65 -2.53 13.77 -0.19
N ASP A 66 -2.00 12.63 0.25
CA ASP A 66 -0.60 12.53 0.68
C ASP A 66 0.32 12.47 -0.54
N THR A 67 1.50 13.10 -0.43
CA THR A 67 2.57 12.89 -1.41
C THR A 67 3.33 11.61 -1.09
N PHE A 68 3.74 10.86 -2.12
CA PHE A 68 4.63 9.70 -1.98
C PHE A 68 5.79 9.84 -2.97
N SER A 69 7.02 9.76 -2.47
CA SER A 69 8.21 9.89 -3.30
C SER A 69 9.38 9.04 -2.81
N LEU A 70 10.26 8.68 -3.73
CA LEU A 70 11.52 8.02 -3.46
C LEU A 70 12.66 8.99 -3.73
N ARG A 71 13.39 9.38 -2.68
CA ARG A 71 14.60 10.17 -2.80
C ARG A 71 15.80 9.25 -2.93
N VAL A 72 16.55 9.42 -4.02
CA VAL A 72 17.78 8.66 -4.30
C VAL A 72 18.97 9.59 -4.18
N ARG A 73 19.91 9.24 -3.30
CA ARG A 73 21.20 9.91 -3.18
C ARG A 73 22.22 9.18 -4.05
N ARG A 74 22.86 9.89 -4.97
CA ARG A 74 23.88 9.33 -5.87
C ARG A 74 25.16 10.14 -5.88
N LYS A 75 26.28 9.45 -6.11
CA LYS A 75 27.61 10.07 -6.27
C LYS A 75 28.01 10.12 -7.73
N LYS A 76 28.27 11.32 -8.25
CA LYS A 76 28.82 11.48 -9.60
C LYS A 76 30.31 11.17 -9.59
N ARG A 77 30.72 10.05 -10.22
CA ARG A 77 32.12 9.56 -10.27
C ARG A 77 33.13 10.65 -10.61
N LEU A 78 32.84 11.48 -11.62
CA LEU A 78 33.76 12.50 -12.11
C LEU A 78 33.97 13.72 -11.20
N ARG A 79 33.04 14.05 -10.30
CA ARG A 79 33.06 15.35 -9.60
C ARG A 79 33.05 15.25 -8.07
N ARG A 80 33.09 14.04 -7.50
CA ARG A 80 32.83 13.77 -6.06
C ARG A 80 31.58 14.49 -5.51
N LYS A 81 30.68 14.93 -6.39
CA LYS A 81 29.49 15.70 -6.04
C LYS A 81 28.35 14.74 -5.75
N VAL A 82 27.71 14.93 -4.61
CA VAL A 82 26.47 14.25 -4.23
C VAL A 82 25.31 14.94 -4.93
N MET A 83 24.40 14.14 -5.48
CA MET A 83 23.16 14.60 -6.08
C MET A 83 21.99 13.83 -5.49
N TYR A 84 20.87 14.52 -5.36
CA TYR A 84 19.59 13.94 -4.98
C TYR A 84 18.67 13.94 -6.19
N GLU A 85 17.91 12.86 -6.35
CA GLU A 85 16.84 12.76 -7.33
C GLU A 85 15.59 12.26 -6.62
N ASP A 86 14.51 13.01 -6.72
CA ASP A 86 13.21 12.65 -6.17
C ASP A 86 12.36 12.04 -7.28
N ILE A 87 11.87 10.81 -7.05
CA ILE A 87 10.98 10.09 -7.95
C ILE A 87 9.59 10.13 -7.33
N ILE A 88 8.70 10.91 -7.94
CA ILE A 88 7.33 11.14 -7.43
C ILE A 88 6.42 10.00 -7.89
N PHE A 89 5.53 9.55 -7.03
CA PHE A 89 4.48 8.58 -7.35
C PHE A 89 3.15 9.31 -7.32
N GLU A 90 2.29 9.02 -8.30
CA GLU A 90 0.93 9.54 -8.31
C GLU A 90 0.08 8.64 -7.41
N PRO A 91 -0.43 9.14 -6.26
CA PRO A 91 -1.21 8.30 -5.35
C PRO A 91 -2.40 7.67 -6.08
N ASN A 92 -3.10 8.43 -6.93
CA ASN A 92 -4.24 7.94 -7.70
C ASN A 92 -3.93 6.69 -8.54
N ASP A 93 -2.73 6.59 -9.11
CA ASP A 93 -2.31 5.41 -9.87
C ASP A 93 -2.09 4.21 -8.93
N MET A 94 -1.54 4.46 -7.74
CA MET A 94 -1.35 3.45 -6.70
C MET A 94 -2.70 2.93 -6.17
N PHE A 95 -3.65 3.82 -5.89
CA PHE A 95 -5.00 3.47 -5.44
C PHE A 95 -5.74 2.66 -6.49
N ARG A 96 -5.65 3.05 -7.77
CA ARG A 96 -6.23 2.29 -8.89
C ARG A 96 -5.63 0.90 -9.02
N ALA A 97 -4.31 0.78 -8.88
CA ALA A 97 -3.62 -0.50 -8.96
C ALA A 97 -4.03 -1.46 -7.84
N CYS A 98 -4.25 -0.95 -6.62
CA CYS A 98 -4.75 -1.74 -5.50
C CYS A 98 -6.25 -2.11 -5.66
N GLY A 99 -7.09 -1.17 -6.13
CA GLY A 99 -8.53 -1.37 -6.28
C GLY A 99 -8.94 -2.32 -7.42
N ALA A 100 -8.05 -2.59 -8.37
CA ALA A 100 -8.30 -3.49 -9.50
C ALA A 100 -8.31 -5.00 -9.13
N GLY A 101 -8.33 -5.34 -7.83
CA GLY A 101 -8.86 -6.60 -7.33
C GLY A 101 -7.86 -7.73 -7.04
N GLU A 102 -6.60 -7.68 -7.48
CA GLU A 102 -5.67 -8.82 -7.25
C GLU A 102 -4.20 -8.45 -6.99
N ARG A 103 -3.77 -7.21 -7.26
CA ARG A 103 -2.36 -6.85 -7.14
C ARG A 103 -2.06 -6.18 -5.80
N GLN A 104 -1.33 -6.91 -4.96
CA GLN A 104 -0.74 -6.40 -3.72
C GLN A 104 0.55 -5.60 -3.96
N GLU A 105 0.83 -5.25 -5.22
CA GLU A 105 2.02 -4.49 -5.59
C GLU A 105 1.72 -3.45 -6.67
N PHE A 106 2.40 -2.31 -6.57
CA PHE A 106 2.48 -1.29 -7.60
C PHE A 106 3.91 -1.21 -8.13
N ILE A 107 4.05 -1.28 -9.46
CA ILE A 107 5.36 -1.26 -10.13
C ILE A 107 5.52 0.05 -10.89
N LYS A 108 6.60 0.77 -10.61
CA LYS A 108 7.03 1.95 -11.36
C LYS A 108 8.43 1.75 -11.92
N VAL A 109 8.61 2.03 -13.20
CA VAL A 109 9.93 2.06 -13.84
C VAL A 109 10.32 3.51 -14.11
N HIS A 110 11.48 3.93 -13.62
CA HIS A 110 12.01 5.29 -13.82
C HIS A 110 13.47 5.23 -14.23
N LYS A 111 13.81 5.66 -15.44
CA LYS A 111 15.21 5.70 -15.94
C LYS A 111 15.99 4.39 -15.73
N LYS A 112 15.37 3.24 -16.04
CA LYS A 112 15.91 1.87 -15.83
C LYS A 112 16.03 1.43 -14.36
N ILE A 113 15.44 2.17 -13.44
CA ILE A 113 15.24 1.77 -12.04
C ILE A 113 13.87 1.11 -11.95
N ARG A 114 13.79 -0.10 -11.41
CA ARG A 114 12.52 -0.76 -11.14
C ARG A 114 12.18 -0.57 -9.67
N ILE A 115 11.02 0.00 -9.39
CA ILE A 115 10.52 0.23 -8.03
C ILE A 115 9.24 -0.55 -7.86
N VAL A 116 9.18 -1.37 -6.81
CA VAL A 116 8.02 -2.17 -6.42
C VAL A 116 7.58 -1.70 -5.05
N VAL A 117 6.35 -1.23 -4.96
CA VAL A 117 5.70 -0.85 -3.70
C VAL A 117 4.71 -1.95 -3.37
N ASN A 118 4.87 -2.57 -2.20
CA ASN A 118 3.98 -3.62 -1.72
C ASN A 118 2.93 -3.01 -0.80
N PHE A 119 1.69 -3.40 -1.01
CA PHE A 119 0.56 -3.07 -0.16
C PHE A 119 0.33 -4.22 0.82
N SER A 120 -0.03 -3.93 2.08
CA SER A 120 -0.69 -4.95 2.88
C SER A 120 -2.10 -5.09 2.32
N GLY A 121 -2.49 -6.30 1.92
CA GLY A 121 -3.83 -6.56 1.43
C GLY A 121 -4.86 -5.89 2.34
N SER A 122 -5.78 -5.16 1.73
CA SER A 122 -6.87 -4.54 2.48
C SER A 122 -7.55 -5.64 3.27
N THR A 123 -7.51 -5.58 4.60
CA THR A 123 -8.70 -5.94 5.35
C THR A 123 -9.75 -4.90 4.96
N THR A 124 -10.32 -5.04 3.77
CA THR A 124 -11.73 -4.72 3.61
C THR A 124 -12.42 -5.63 4.61
N THR A 125 -12.56 -5.12 5.83
CA THR A 125 -13.63 -5.52 6.70
C THR A 125 -14.90 -5.07 5.97
N GLU A 126 -15.28 -5.78 4.91
CA GLU A 126 -16.68 -6.12 4.78
C GLU A 126 -16.98 -6.83 6.10
N VAL A 127 -17.51 -6.07 7.06
CA VAL A 127 -18.22 -6.64 8.18
C VAL A 127 -19.41 -7.33 7.53
N ARG A 128 -19.20 -8.56 7.04
CA ARG A 128 -20.28 -9.50 6.81
C ARG A 128 -20.79 -9.81 8.20
N ILE A 129 -21.73 -8.99 8.66
CA ILE A 129 -22.60 -9.35 9.77
C ILE A 129 -23.28 -10.63 9.29
N HIS A 130 -22.73 -11.78 9.67
CA HIS A 130 -23.46 -13.03 9.65
C HIS A 130 -24.52 -12.87 10.75
N VAL A 131 -25.64 -12.25 10.39
CA VAL A 131 -26.88 -12.35 11.16
C VAL A 131 -27.23 -13.82 11.14
N TRP A 132 -26.90 -14.52 12.22
CA TRP A 132 -27.43 -15.83 12.51
C TRP A 132 -28.94 -15.65 12.70
N HIS A 133 -29.69 -15.90 11.62
CA HIS A 133 -31.13 -16.01 11.68
C HIS A 133 -31.44 -17.41 12.26
N GLU A 134 -31.40 -17.55 13.59
CA GLU A 134 -31.99 -18.71 14.23
C GLU A 134 -33.48 -18.72 13.91
N THR A 135 -33.84 -19.60 12.97
CA THR A 135 -35.23 -19.89 12.66
C THR A 135 -35.44 -21.38 12.78
N ARG A 136 -36.46 -21.73 13.59
CA ARG A 136 -37.08 -23.04 13.83
C ARG A 136 -36.35 -23.85 14.92
N LEU A 137 -37.04 -24.39 15.92
CA LEU A 137 -38.28 -25.15 15.80
C LEU A 137 -39.24 -24.90 16.97
N ILE A 138 -40.48 -24.55 16.61
CA ILE A 138 -41.68 -24.92 17.34
C ILE A 138 -41.77 -26.45 17.32
N ARG A 139 -41.64 -27.12 18.47
CA ARG A 139 -42.13 -28.49 18.65
C ARG A 139 -43.29 -28.48 19.63
N LYS A 140 -44.46 -28.76 19.06
CA LYS A 140 -45.72 -29.16 19.69
C LYS A 140 -45.46 -30.14 20.85
N LEU A 141 -45.86 -29.77 22.06
CA LEU A 141 -46.20 -30.73 23.11
C LEU A 141 -47.72 -30.96 23.02
N ALA A 142 -48.08 -32.05 22.34
CA ALA A 142 -49.41 -32.60 22.38
C ALA A 142 -49.29 -34.09 22.71
N GLY A 143 -49.73 -34.43 23.92
CA GLY A 143 -50.57 -35.62 24.13
C GLY A 143 -49.91 -36.97 24.41
N CYS A 144 -50.21 -37.45 25.62
CA CYS A 144 -50.59 -38.83 25.96
C CYS A 144 -49.49 -39.84 26.36
N LEU A 145 -49.53 -40.27 27.63
CA LEU A 145 -49.95 -41.61 28.11
C LEU A 145 -49.62 -41.68 29.62
N PHE A 146 -50.60 -41.71 30.53
CA PHE A 146 -51.22 -42.93 31.08
C PHE A 146 -50.19 -44.00 31.50
N TRP A 147 -49.80 -44.00 32.77
CA TRP A 147 -50.12 -45.04 33.76
C TRP A 147 -49.79 -44.57 35.17
#